data_AF-A0A354GUR9-F1
#
_entry.id   AF-A0A354GUR9-F1
#
_cell.length_a   1.000
_cell.length_b   1.000
_cell.length_c   1.000
_cell.angle_alpha   90.00
_cell.angle_beta   90.00
_cell.angle_gamma   90.00
#
_symmetry.space_group_name_H-M   'P 1'
#
loop_
_entity.id
_entity.type
_entity.pdbx_description
1 polymer ?
#
loop_
_entity_poly.entity_id
_entity_poly.type
_entity_poly.pdbx_seq_one_letter_code
_entity_poly.pdbx_strand_id
1 'polypeptide(L)' 'MTPLLILCLATLPAETSPTGRVDYARDVKPILAQNCVKCHGPDKQRGGLRLDTAGAPPPGGG' A
#
# COMPACT_ATOMS: atom_id res chain seq x y z
N MET A 1 -33.18 15.35 -39.33
CA MET A 1 -33.81 14.13 -38.79
C MET A 1 -32.77 13.22 -38.12
N THR A 2 -32.14 13.66 -37.02
CA THR A 2 -31.31 12.78 -36.16
C THR A 2 -31.34 13.23 -34.68
N PRO A 3 -32.49 13.22 -33.98
CA PRO A 3 -32.51 13.41 -32.52
C PRO A 3 -32.54 12.05 -31.84
N LEU A 4 -31.48 11.23 -31.95
CA LEU A 4 -31.46 9.93 -31.26
C LEU A 4 -30.03 9.38 -31.08
N LEU A 5 -29.08 10.21 -30.66
CA LEU A 5 -27.75 9.74 -30.27
C LEU A 5 -27.32 10.36 -28.93
N ILE A 6 -28.25 10.48 -27.99
CA ILE A 6 -27.99 10.95 -26.62
C ILE A 6 -28.82 10.08 -25.65
N LEU A 7 -28.58 8.77 -25.58
CA LEU A 7 -29.23 7.97 -24.51
C LEU A 7 -28.48 6.71 -24.04
N CYS A 8 -27.16 6.59 -24.23
CA CYS A 8 -26.44 5.41 -23.71
C CYS A 8 -25.20 5.76 -22.88
N LEU A 9 -25.28 6.82 -22.07
CA LEU A 9 -24.19 7.23 -21.17
C LEU A 9 -24.65 7.35 -19.71
N ALA A 10 -25.53 6.47 -19.25
CA ALA A 10 -25.91 6.42 -17.84
C ALA A 10 -25.59 5.06 -17.23
N THR A 11 -24.93 5.12 -16.08
CA THR A 11 -24.60 4.05 -15.12
C THR A 11 -23.30 3.27 -15.33
N LEU A 12 -22.15 3.96 -15.25
CA LEU A 12 -21.00 3.31 -14.63
C LEU A 12 -21.21 3.31 -13.10
N PRO A 13 -21.13 2.15 -12.42
CA PRO A 13 -21.08 2.15 -10.96
C PRO A 13 -19.83 2.88 -10.51
N ALA A 14 -20.00 3.85 -9.61
CA ALA A 14 -18.88 4.45 -8.92
C ALA A 14 -18.31 3.39 -7.97
N GLU A 15 -17.19 2.78 -8.35
CA GLU A 15 -16.39 1.91 -7.50
C GLU A 15 -16.00 2.70 -6.25
N THR A 16 -16.79 2.55 -5.19
CA THR A 16 -16.46 3.10 -3.88
C THR A 16 -15.37 2.20 -3.32
N SER A 17 -14.12 2.46 -3.72
CA SER A 17 -12.97 1.89 -3.02
C SER A 17 -13.16 2.20 -1.55
N PRO A 18 -13.14 1.19 -0.65
CA PRO A 18 -13.30 1.45 0.76
C PRO A 18 -12.21 2.43 1.16
N THR A 19 -12.59 3.67 1.47
CA THR A 19 -11.68 4.70 1.98
C THR A 19 -11.36 4.43 3.46
N GLY A 20 -11.35 3.15 3.85
CA GLY A 20 -10.98 2.71 5.17
C GLY A 20 -9.59 3.23 5.44
N ARG A 21 -9.45 4.00 6.53
CA ARG A 21 -8.15 4.50 6.94
C ARG A 21 -7.23 3.29 7.13
N VAL A 22 -6.15 3.25 6.37
CA VAL A 22 -5.10 2.23 6.52
C VAL A 22 -4.57 2.32 7.94
N ASP A 23 -4.64 1.20 8.65
CA ASP A 23 -4.12 1.05 9.99
C ASP A 23 -2.82 0.26 9.93
N TYR A 24 -1.72 0.88 10.36
CA TYR A 24 -0.41 0.24 10.27
C TYR A 24 -0.35 -1.10 11.01
N ALA A 25 -0.98 -1.19 12.19
CA ALA A 25 -0.90 -2.38 13.02
C ALA A 25 -1.66 -3.57 12.42
N ARG A 26 -2.84 -3.31 11.83
CA ARG A 26 -3.68 -4.32 11.19
C ARG A 26 -3.24 -4.64 9.78
N ASP A 27 -2.90 -3.62 8.98
CA ASP A 27 -2.78 -3.78 7.53
C ASP A 27 -1.32 -3.93 7.08
N VAL A 28 -0.36 -3.24 7.72
CA VAL A 28 1.04 -3.14 7.23
C VAL A 28 1.98 -4.05 8.01
N LYS A 29 1.94 -3.99 9.34
CA LYS A 29 2.82 -4.74 10.25
C LYS A 29 2.88 -6.25 9.96
N PRO A 30 1.76 -6.99 9.74
CA PRO A 30 1.84 -8.43 9.48
C PRO A 30 2.53 -8.77 8.16
N ILE A 31 2.44 -7.89 7.16
CA ILE A 31 3.10 -8.08 5.86
C ILE A 31 4.61 -7.94 6.02
N LEU A 32 5.06 -6.89 6.72
CA LEU A 32 6.48 -6.67 6.99
C LEU A 32 7.09 -7.77 7.86
N ALA A 33 6.35 -8.24 8.88
CA ALA A 33 6.79 -9.32 9.75
C ALA A 33 7.07 -10.62 8.98
N GLN A 34 6.20 -10.96 8.02
CA GLN A 34 6.32 -12.20 7.25
C GLN A 34 7.44 -12.16 6.20
N ASN A 35 7.61 -11.00 5.55
CA ASN A 35 8.43 -10.90 4.34
C ASN A 35 9.78 -10.19 4.57
N CYS A 36 9.86 -9.26 5.52
CA CYS A 36 10.99 -8.34 5.61
C CYS A 36 11.78 -8.47 6.92
N VAL A 37 11.09 -8.61 8.06
CA VAL A 37 11.72 -8.61 9.41
C VAL A 37 12.72 -9.75 9.58
N LYS A 38 12.54 -10.88 8.88
CA LYS A 38 13.51 -11.99 8.89
C LYS A 38 14.94 -11.58 8.47
N CYS A 39 15.07 -10.54 7.64
CA CYS A 39 16.34 -10.04 7.11
C CYS A 39 16.69 -8.61 7.53
N HIS A 40 15.70 -7.85 8.01
CA HIS A 40 15.80 -6.43 8.37
C HIS A 40 15.27 -6.15 9.78
N GLY A 41 15.32 -7.16 10.65
CA GLY A 41 14.90 -7.12 12.03
C GLY A 41 16.07 -7.07 13.01
N PRO A 42 15.81 -7.20 14.31
CA PRO A 42 16.86 -7.09 15.32
C PRO A 42 17.93 -8.19 15.19
N ASP A 43 17.52 -9.39 14.80
CA ASP A 43 18.39 -10.55 14.66
C ASP A 43 19.31 -10.47 13.42
N LYS A 44 18.86 -9.77 12.37
CA LYS A 44 19.57 -9.69 11.10
C LYS A 44 19.24 -8.39 10.38
N GLN A 45 20.28 -7.67 9.97
CA GLN A 45 20.17 -6.34 9.36
C GLN A 45 20.94 -6.29 8.03
N ARG A 46 20.24 -6.59 6.93
CA ARG A 46 20.80 -6.57 5.59
C ARG A 46 20.62 -5.19 4.94
N GLY A 47 21.54 -4.82 4.05
CA GLY A 47 21.38 -3.66 3.15
C GLY A 47 21.16 -2.31 3.84
N GLY A 48 21.57 -2.15 5.10
CA GLY A 48 21.42 -0.90 5.85
C GLY A 48 19.98 -0.52 6.22
N LEU A 49 18.99 -1.39 5.95
CA LEU A 49 17.60 -1.16 6.31
C LEU A 49 17.24 -1.87 7.62
N ARG A 50 16.69 -1.09 8.57
CA ARG A 50 16.11 -1.57 9.84
C ARG A 50 14.61 -1.30 9.87
N LEU A 51 13.81 -2.33 10.15
CA LEU A 51 12.35 -2.24 10.28
C LEU A 51 11.86 -2.35 11.73
N ASP A 52 12.74 -2.62 12.68
CA ASP A 52 12.40 -2.81 14.10
C ASP A 52 12.48 -1.52 14.93
N THR A 53 13.04 -0.45 14.37
CA THR A 53 13.15 0.86 15.00
C THR A 53 12.54 1.93 14.11
N ALA A 54 11.95 2.97 14.71
CA ALA A 54 11.48 4.18 14.00
C ALA A 54 12.64 5.07 13.47
N GLY A 55 13.76 4.44 13.12
CA GLY A 55 15.02 5.08 12.78
C GLY A 55 15.07 5.58 11.33
N ALA A 56 16.00 6.52 11.12
CA ALA A 56 16.18 7.31 9.92
C ALA A 56 15.99 6.54 8.60
N PRO A 57 15.40 7.19 7.56
CA PRO A 57 15.22 6.57 6.26
C PRO A 57 16.54 5.97 5.77
N PRO A 58 16.53 4.74 5.21
CA PRO A 58 17.74 4.12 4.72
C PRO A 58 18.40 5.02 3.67
N PRO A 59 19.73 5.01 3.52
CA PRO A 59 20.36 5.63 2.36
C PRO A 59 19.68 5.04 1.11
N GLY A 60 19.13 5.92 0.26
CA GLY A 60 18.27 5.53 -0.86
C GLY A 60 18.88 4.39 -1.68
N GLY A 61 18.11 3.32 -1.87
CA GLY A 61 18.54 2.14 -2.62
C GLY A 61 18.69 2.46 -4.12
N GLY A 62 19.78 2.00 -4.72
CA GLY A 62 19.97 1.97 -6.18
C GLY A 62 19.21 0.84 -6.85
#